data_AF-A0A7C0YBV2-F1
#
_entry.id   AF-A0A7C0YBV2-F1
#
_cell.length_a   1.000
_cell.length_b   1.000
_cell.length_c   1.000
_cell.angle_alpha   90.00
_cell.angle_beta   90.00
_cell.angle_gamma   90.00
#
_symmetry.space_group_name_H-M   'P 1'
#
loop_
_entity.id
_entity.type
_entity.pdbx_description
1 polymer ?
#
loop_
_entity_poly.entity_id
_entity_poly.type
_entity_poly.pdbx_seq_one_letter_code
_entity_poly.pdbx_strand_id
1 'polypeptide(L)'
;MAQKGFSLLELLIVVTIVGILAAVAIPAYSDFVTRTKLSEIFLLLDKAATAASEYHSIHESGFPSDIGLIQPAGTQRYGPIEVISANQREGSYGIRNLKNFPPPVLNRHLYIRITYDPATGYSKSWDTDLPHKFHPRE
;
A
#
# COMPACT_ATOMS: atom_id res chain seq x y z
N MET A 1 16.04 37.29 -44.10
CA MET A 1 16.49 37.47 -42.70
C MET A 1 16.76 36.09 -42.15
N ALA A 2 18.01 35.74 -41.86
CA ALA A 2 18.37 34.39 -41.43
C ALA A 2 17.96 34.17 -39.97
N GLN A 3 17.13 33.17 -39.71
CA GLN A 3 16.75 32.75 -38.36
C GLN A 3 18.00 32.17 -37.67
N LYS A 4 18.40 32.78 -36.56
CA LYS A 4 19.53 32.32 -35.74
C LYS A 4 19.11 30.98 -35.11
N GLY A 5 19.71 29.89 -35.57
CA GLY A 5 19.48 28.54 -35.04
C GLY A 5 20.09 28.35 -33.66
N PHE A 6 19.57 27.37 -32.91
CA PHE A 6 20.06 26.98 -31.59
C PHE A 6 21.49 26.40 -31.69
N SER A 7 22.38 26.72 -30.74
CA SER A 7 23.74 26.17 -30.70
C SER A 7 23.76 24.76 -30.09
N LEU A 8 24.61 23.88 -30.63
CA LEU A 8 24.88 22.57 -30.03
C LEU A 8 25.42 22.69 -28.60
N LEU A 9 26.20 23.75 -28.33
CA LEU A 9 26.73 24.02 -27.00
C LEU A 9 25.62 24.42 -26.01
N GLU A 10 24.65 25.21 -26.46
CA GLU A 10 23.49 25.59 -25.65
C GLU A 10 22.65 24.36 -25.29
N LEU A 11 22.45 23.45 -26.25
CA LEU A 11 21.70 22.21 -26.01
C LEU A 11 22.43 21.28 -25.03
N LEU A 12 23.75 21.15 -25.17
CA LEU A 12 24.55 20.23 -24.35
C LEU A 12 24.55 20.63 -22.87
N ILE A 13 24.65 21.93 -22.57
CA ILE A 13 24.58 22.43 -21.19
C ILE A 13 23.18 22.19 -20.60
N VAL A 14 22.12 22.46 -21.36
CA VAL A 14 20.73 22.25 -20.91
C VAL A 14 20.46 20.78 -20.61
N VAL A 15 20.85 19.87 -21.51
CA VAL A 15 20.67 18.43 -21.32
C VAL A 15 21.46 17.94 -20.10
N THR A 16 22.66 18.46 -19.87
CA THR A 16 23.49 18.09 -18.72
C THR A 16 22.84 18.52 -17.40
N ILE A 17 22.37 19.77 -17.30
CA ILE A 17 21.71 20.29 -16.09
C ILE A 17 20.43 19.49 -15.81
N VAL A 18 19.59 19.27 -16.84
CA VAL A 18 18.37 18.46 -16.72
C VAL A 18 18.70 17.03 -16.31
N GLY A 19 19.79 16.45 -16.83
CA GLY A 19 20.26 15.11 -16.47
C GLY A 19 20.58 14.98 -14.97
N ILE A 20 21.31 15.95 -14.40
CA ILE A 20 21.64 15.96 -12.97
C ILE A 20 20.37 16.11 -12.12
N LEU A 21 19.48 17.04 -12.48
CA LEU A 21 18.22 17.26 -11.77
C LEU A 21 17.34 16.00 -11.81
N ALA A 22 17.22 15.37 -12.97
CA ALA A 22 16.41 14.16 -13.15
C ALA A 22 16.92 12.99 -12.30
N ALA A 23 18.24 12.82 -12.17
CA ALA A 23 18.84 11.74 -11.38
C ALA A 23 18.43 11.79 -9.90
N VAL A 24 18.24 12.98 -9.33
CA VAL A 24 17.79 13.17 -7.94
C VAL A 24 16.27 13.22 -7.84
N ALA A 25 15.60 13.89 -8.78
CA ALA A 25 14.16 14.11 -8.74
C ALA A 25 13.35 12.84 -9.00
N ILE A 26 13.77 11.96 -9.91
CA ILE A 26 13.01 10.76 -10.29
C ILE A 26 12.85 9.78 -9.11
N PRO A 27 13.92 9.37 -8.38
CA PRO A 27 13.77 8.52 -7.22
C PRO A 27 12.90 9.15 -6.11
N ALA A 28 13.10 10.45 -5.85
CA ALA A 28 12.35 11.16 -4.82
C ALA A 28 10.84 11.24 -5.13
N TYR A 29 10.49 11.56 -6.38
CA TYR A 29 9.11 11.59 -6.84
C TYR A 29 8.45 10.20 -6.81
N SER A 30 9.20 9.15 -7.19
CA SER A 30 8.74 7.76 -7.14
C SER A 30 8.39 7.31 -5.71
N ASP A 31 9.23 7.66 -4.74
CA ASP A 31 8.98 7.40 -3.33
C ASP A 31 7.74 8.15 -2.83
N PHE A 32 7.55 9.42 -3.22
CA PHE A 32 6.36 10.19 -2.88
C PHE A 32 5.07 9.53 -3.40
N VAL A 33 5.02 9.20 -4.69
CA VAL A 33 3.86 8.52 -5.31
C VAL A 33 3.58 7.19 -4.62
N THR A 34 4.62 6.44 -4.25
CA THR A 34 4.48 5.17 -3.52
C THR A 34 3.82 5.36 -2.16
N ARG A 35 4.24 6.38 -1.39
CA ARG A 35 3.63 6.69 -0.09
C ARG A 35 2.16 7.05 -0.23
N THR A 36 1.80 7.90 -1.19
CA THR A 36 0.40 8.29 -1.43
C THR A 36 -0.48 7.07 -1.73
N LYS A 37 0.00 6.16 -2.58
CA LYS A 37 -0.73 4.93 -2.91
C LYS A 37 -0.86 3.99 -1.72
N LEU A 38 0.21 3.80 -0.93
CA LEU A 38 0.16 2.95 0.26
C LEU A 38 -0.77 3.52 1.33
N SER A 39 -0.80 4.85 1.53
CA SER A 39 -1.76 5.49 2.45
C SER A 39 -3.21 5.20 2.10
N GLU A 40 -3.54 5.12 0.81
CA GLU A 40 -4.87 4.71 0.35
C GLU A 40 -5.17 3.26 0.74
N ILE A 41 -4.21 2.35 0.55
CA ILE A 41 -4.37 0.94 0.89
C ILE A 41 -4.49 0.75 2.41
N PHE A 42 -3.66 1.42 3.21
CA PHE A 42 -3.74 1.34 4.67
C PHE A 42 -5.12 1.74 5.16
N LEU A 43 -5.68 2.83 4.65
CA LEU A 43 -7.04 3.27 4.99
C LEU A 43 -8.10 2.22 4.63
N LEU A 44 -7.95 1.54 3.48
CA LEU A 44 -8.88 0.51 3.03
C LEU A 44 -8.78 -0.77 3.88
N LEU A 45 -7.56 -1.16 4.26
CA LEU A 45 -7.31 -2.28 5.16
C LEU A 45 -7.77 -2.00 6.59
N ASP A 46 -7.63 -0.76 7.08
CA ASP A 46 -8.17 -0.37 8.37
C ASP A 46 -9.70 -0.47 8.42
N LYS A 47 -10.37 -0.07 7.34
CA LYS A 47 -11.83 -0.26 7.20
C LYS A 47 -12.21 -1.73 7.20
N ALA A 48 -11.47 -2.56 6.45
CA ALA A 48 -11.69 -4.01 6.43
C ALA A 48 -11.49 -4.63 7.83
N ALA A 49 -10.46 -4.18 8.56
CA ALA A 49 -10.19 -4.64 9.91
C ALA A 49 -11.28 -4.24 10.91
N THR A 50 -11.80 -3.01 10.81
CA THR A 50 -12.94 -2.57 11.62
C THR A 50 -14.17 -3.42 11.33
N ALA A 51 -14.53 -3.61 10.06
CA ALA A 51 -15.67 -4.47 9.67
C ALA A 51 -15.50 -5.91 10.13
N ALA A 52 -14.29 -6.47 10.07
CA ALA A 52 -13.99 -7.81 10.57
C ALA A 52 -14.14 -7.91 12.10
N SER A 53 -13.71 -6.89 12.84
CA SER A 53 -13.87 -6.83 14.31
C SER A 53 -15.33 -6.68 14.73
N GLU A 54 -16.12 -5.90 13.98
CA GLU A 54 -17.56 -5.78 14.20
C GLU A 54 -18.26 -7.11 13.94
N TYR A 55 -17.95 -7.78 12.83
CA TYR A 55 -18.47 -9.10 12.51
C TYR A 55 -18.18 -10.10 13.63
N HIS A 56 -16.92 -10.16 14.08
CA HIS A 56 -16.48 -11.05 15.17
C HIS A 56 -17.25 -10.77 16.46
N SER A 57 -17.44 -9.50 16.82
CA SER A 57 -18.16 -9.08 18.04
C SER A 57 -19.64 -9.47 18.04
N ILE A 58 -20.26 -9.60 16.87
CA ILE A 58 -21.68 -9.95 16.73
C ILE A 58 -21.90 -11.46 16.70
N HIS A 59 -21.00 -12.21 16.04
CA HIS A 59 -21.22 -13.63 15.76
C HIS A 59 -20.49 -14.58 16.72
N GLU A 60 -19.39 -14.13 17.34
CA GLU A 60 -18.55 -14.89 18.28
C GLU A 60 -18.03 -16.26 17.80
N SER A 61 -18.36 -16.67 16.57
CA SER A 61 -17.93 -17.92 15.92
C SER A 61 -16.52 -17.83 15.32
N GLY A 62 -15.97 -16.62 15.28
CA GLY A 62 -14.63 -16.30 14.80
C GLY A 62 -14.63 -15.20 13.74
N PHE A 63 -13.42 -14.85 13.28
CA PHE A 63 -13.23 -13.86 12.24
C PHE A 63 -13.80 -14.36 10.91
N PRO A 64 -14.37 -13.47 10.08
CA PRO A 64 -15.00 -13.86 8.84
C PRO A 64 -13.98 -14.46 7.87
N SER A 65 -14.23 -15.69 7.41
CA SER A 65 -13.41 -16.41 6.42
C SER A 65 -13.81 -16.13 4.97
N ASP A 66 -14.96 -15.47 4.77
CA ASP A 66 -15.42 -14.99 3.48
C ASP A 66 -15.28 -13.46 3.43
N ILE A 67 -14.58 -12.97 2.41
CA ILE A 67 -14.36 -11.53 2.20
C ILE A 67 -15.65 -10.76 1.92
N GLY A 68 -16.67 -11.44 1.37
CA GLY A 68 -17.98 -10.84 1.10
C GLY A 68 -18.71 -10.36 2.37
N LEU A 69 -18.35 -10.89 3.54
CA LEU A 69 -18.99 -10.53 4.81
C LEU A 69 -18.48 -9.21 5.39
N ILE A 70 -17.28 -8.76 5.00
CA ILE A 70 -16.69 -7.49 5.45
C ILE A 70 -16.72 -6.41 4.37
N GLN A 71 -17.17 -6.75 3.16
CA GLN A 71 -17.38 -5.86 2.01
C GLN A 71 -16.30 -4.77 1.88
N PRO A 72 -15.01 -5.14 1.78
CA PRO A 72 -13.96 -4.16 1.74
C PRO A 72 -14.10 -3.35 0.45
N ALA A 73 -13.92 -2.03 0.54
CA ALA A 73 -13.94 -1.18 -0.64
C ALA A 73 -12.86 -1.64 -1.64
N GLY A 74 -13.25 -1.80 -2.90
CA GLY A 74 -12.45 -2.46 -3.92
C GLY A 74 -11.13 -1.75 -4.20
N THR A 75 -10.04 -2.49 -4.08
CA THR A 75 -8.67 -2.07 -4.39
C THR A 75 -8.24 -2.54 -5.79
N GLN A 76 -9.14 -2.56 -6.78
CA GLN A 76 -8.82 -3.11 -8.12
C GLN A 76 -7.56 -2.49 -8.75
N ARG A 77 -7.25 -1.25 -8.36
CA ARG A 77 -6.02 -0.55 -8.73
C ARG A 77 -4.74 -1.15 -8.14
N TYR A 78 -4.77 -1.72 -6.94
CA TYR A 78 -3.59 -2.21 -6.23
C TYR A 78 -3.55 -3.74 -6.05
N GLY A 79 -4.63 -4.43 -6.40
CA GLY A 79 -4.83 -5.87 -6.18
C GLY A 79 -5.97 -6.10 -5.20
N PRO A 80 -6.75 -7.18 -5.31
CA PRO A 80 -7.92 -7.41 -4.45
C PRO A 80 -7.52 -7.59 -2.98
N ILE A 81 -8.37 -7.11 -2.07
CA ILE A 81 -8.31 -7.48 -0.66
C ILE A 81 -8.88 -8.88 -0.54
N GLU A 82 -8.13 -9.77 0.09
CA GLU A 82 -8.44 -11.18 0.27
C GLU A 82 -8.34 -11.57 1.75
N VAL A 83 -9.02 -12.66 2.11
CA VAL A 83 -8.78 -13.32 3.40
C VAL A 83 -7.48 -14.11 3.30
N ILE A 84 -6.53 -13.80 4.19
CA ILE A 84 -5.25 -14.50 4.29
C ILE A 84 -5.37 -15.68 5.25
N SER A 85 -5.95 -15.42 6.42
CA SER A 85 -6.29 -16.43 7.42
C SER A 85 -7.39 -15.89 8.32
N ALA A 86 -8.30 -16.73 8.78
CA ALA A 86 -9.35 -16.34 9.72
C ALA A 86 -9.64 -17.53 10.65
N ASN A 87 -9.63 -17.26 11.96
CA ASN A 87 -9.95 -18.21 13.01
C ASN A 87 -10.69 -17.50 14.15
N GLN A 88 -10.90 -18.18 15.29
CA GLN A 88 -11.65 -17.62 16.43
C GLN A 88 -10.97 -16.46 17.15
N ARG A 89 -9.65 -16.33 17.06
CA ARG A 89 -8.87 -15.31 17.78
C ARG A 89 -8.11 -14.38 16.86
N GLU A 90 -7.93 -14.74 15.59
CA GLU A 90 -7.17 -13.95 14.64
C GLU A 90 -7.83 -13.90 13.27
N GLY A 91 -7.86 -12.72 12.66
CA GLY A 91 -8.25 -12.49 11.28
C GLY A 91 -7.16 -11.70 10.56
N SER A 92 -6.72 -12.17 9.41
CA SER A 92 -5.73 -11.50 8.56
C SER A 92 -6.29 -11.26 7.18
N TYR A 93 -6.26 -10.00 6.75
CA TYR A 93 -6.84 -9.54 5.50
C TYR A 93 -5.85 -8.65 4.77
N GLY A 94 -5.81 -8.75 3.44
CA GLY A 94 -5.05 -7.78 2.65
C GLY A 94 -4.72 -8.23 1.25
N ILE A 95 -3.67 -7.63 0.69
CA ILE A 95 -3.31 -7.78 -0.73
C ILE A 95 -2.04 -8.62 -0.82
N ARG A 96 -2.12 -9.76 -1.52
CA ARG A 96 -0.95 -10.67 -1.70
C ARG A 96 0.06 -10.17 -2.71
N ASN A 97 -0.42 -9.55 -3.78
CA ASN A 97 0.39 -9.09 -4.88
C ASN A 97 0.03 -7.65 -5.22
N LEU A 98 0.76 -6.71 -4.62
CA LEU A 98 0.59 -5.29 -4.89
C LEU A 98 0.90 -4.97 -6.36
N LYS A 99 -0.05 -4.31 -7.03
CA LYS A 99 0.02 -3.88 -8.45
C LYS A 99 0.09 -2.37 -8.56
N ASN A 100 0.52 -1.87 -9.72
CA ASN A 100 0.60 -0.44 -10.03
C ASN A 100 1.56 0.35 -9.12
N PHE A 101 2.66 -0.28 -8.71
CA PHE A 101 3.76 0.34 -7.96
C PHE A 101 5.08 0.32 -8.72
N PRO A 102 6.02 1.23 -8.41
CA PRO A 102 7.37 1.12 -8.93
C PRO A 102 8.11 -0.13 -8.37
N PRO A 103 9.24 -0.53 -8.99
CA PRO A 103 9.92 -1.80 -8.72
C PRO A 103 10.41 -2.15 -7.28
N PRO A 104 10.44 -1.27 -6.24
CA PRO A 104 10.66 -1.78 -4.88
C PRO A 104 9.40 -2.32 -4.20
N VAL A 105 8.20 -1.99 -4.68
CA VAL A 105 6.91 -2.33 -4.02
C VAL A 105 6.02 -3.25 -4.84
N LEU A 106 6.29 -3.37 -6.14
CA LEU A 106 5.54 -4.26 -7.02
C LEU A 106 5.67 -5.74 -6.59
N ASN A 107 4.56 -6.47 -6.62
CA ASN A 107 4.45 -7.90 -6.25
C ASN A 107 4.82 -8.20 -4.79
N ARG A 108 4.71 -7.20 -3.91
CA ARG A 108 4.89 -7.30 -2.46
C ARG A 108 3.55 -7.55 -1.77
N HIS A 109 3.59 -8.03 -0.53
CA HIS A 109 2.40 -8.29 0.27
C HIS A 109 2.18 -7.23 1.35
N LEU A 110 0.91 -6.98 1.64
CA LEU A 110 0.50 -6.09 2.71
C LEU A 110 -0.80 -6.59 3.34
N TYR A 111 -0.70 -7.01 4.59
CA TYR A 111 -1.80 -7.55 5.37
C TYR A 111 -1.97 -6.76 6.67
N ILE A 112 -3.22 -6.64 7.09
CA ILE A 112 -3.58 -6.26 8.45
C ILE A 112 -4.02 -7.52 9.19
N ARG A 113 -3.49 -7.73 10.39
CA ARG A 113 -3.87 -8.81 11.29
C ARG A 113 -4.57 -8.21 12.49
N ILE A 114 -5.76 -8.74 12.78
CA ILE A 114 -6.53 -8.41 13.97
C ILE A 114 -6.46 -9.62 14.88
N THR A 115 -6.08 -9.41 16.14
CA THR A 115 -6.08 -10.45 17.17
C THR A 115 -7.04 -10.03 18.28
N TYR A 116 -7.95 -10.92 18.64
CA TYR A 116 -8.87 -10.77 19.76
C TYR A 116 -8.37 -11.57 20.96
N ASP A 117 -8.13 -10.87 22.07
CA ASP A 117 -7.87 -11.45 23.37
C ASP A 117 -9.04 -11.09 24.31
N PRO A 118 -9.68 -12.07 25.00
CA PRO A 118 -10.74 -11.79 25.95
C PRO A 118 -10.35 -10.83 27.09
N ALA A 119 -9.07 -10.76 27.46
CA ALA A 119 -8.57 -9.91 28.54
C ALA A 119 -8.22 -8.49 28.07
N THR A 120 -7.68 -8.34 26.85
CA THR A 120 -7.16 -7.05 26.35
C THR A 120 -7.94 -6.46 25.18
N GLY A 121 -8.94 -7.19 24.66
CA GLY A 121 -9.74 -6.78 23.52
C GLY A 121 -9.05 -6.99 22.16
N TYR A 122 -9.43 -6.17 21.18
CA TYR A 122 -8.87 -6.25 19.83
C TYR A 122 -7.55 -5.49 19.73
N SER A 123 -6.57 -6.13 19.08
CA SER A 123 -5.31 -5.51 18.67
C SER A 123 -5.14 -5.65 17.17
N LYS A 124 -4.42 -4.69 16.57
CA LYS A 124 -4.09 -4.68 15.14
C LYS A 124 -2.58 -4.71 14.97
N SER A 125 -2.10 -5.46 13.99
CA SER A 125 -0.69 -5.49 13.58
C SER A 125 -0.58 -5.57 12.06
N TRP A 126 0.50 -5.02 11.52
CA TRP A 126 0.76 -5.03 10.09
C TRP A 126 1.76 -6.12 9.74
N ASP A 127 1.48 -6.89 8.69
CA ASP A 127 2.38 -7.91 8.14
C ASP A 127 2.68 -7.55 6.68
N THR A 128 3.94 -7.25 6.40
CA THR A 128 4.35 -6.76 5.09
C THR A 128 5.83 -7.01 4.82
N ASP A 129 6.18 -7.30 3.56
CA ASP A 129 7.56 -7.37 3.07
C ASP A 129 8.02 -6.08 2.36
N LEU A 130 7.26 -5.00 2.54
CA LEU A 130 7.63 -3.68 2.04
C LEU A 130 8.96 -3.21 2.67
N PRO A 131 9.76 -2.40 1.96
CA PRO A 131 10.90 -1.71 2.56
C PRO A 131 10.49 -0.94 3.82
N HIS A 132 11.30 -0.99 4.89
CA HIS A 132 10.99 -0.36 6.19
C HIS A 132 10.53 1.10 6.10
N LYS A 133 11.08 1.86 5.13
CA LYS A 133 10.70 3.26 4.90
C LYS A 133 9.21 3.46 4.57
N PHE A 134 8.51 2.41 4.13
CA PHE A 134 7.11 2.42 3.73
C PHE A 134 6.19 1.72 4.74
N HIS A 135 6.72 1.26 5.87
CA HIS A 135 5.89 0.68 6.92
C HIS A 135 4.94 1.75 7.48
N PRO A 136 3.69 1.37 7.78
CA PRO A 136 2.77 2.27 8.48
C PRO A 136 3.39 2.64 9.84
N ARG A 137 3.17 3.89 10.25
CA ARG A 137 3.56 4.32 11.59
C ARG A 137 2.55 3.74 12.57
N GLU A 138 3.04 3.01 13.56
CA GLU A 138 2.25 2.52 14.70
C GLU A 138 1.65 3.67 15.51
#